data_AF-A0A6L6LU72-F1
#
_entry.id   AF-A0A6L6LU72-F1
#
_cell.length_a   1.000
_cell.length_b   1.000
_cell.length_c   1.000
_cell.angle_alpha   90.00
_cell.angle_beta   90.00
_cell.angle_gamma   90.00
#
_symmetry.space_group_name_H-M   'P 1'
#
loop_
_entity.id
_entity.type
_entity.pdbx_description
1 polymer ?
#
loop_
_entity_poly.entity_id
_entity_poly.type
_entity_poly.pdbx_seq_one_letter_code
_entity_poly.pdbx_strand_id
1 'polypeptide(L)'
;MDVEFAGAHMIWDGVLRCTADDPGAYYAADVRRVLELFVLAAEQGLELEADTLLAAAGAAPGVRSLSGRAAGAAAQRLLLSGAPEALGVLCAAGAYASFGLPQRAPCLHGLAEAPAVPMARWWLYLRRCGTSAVRDASLCAALELDAALPELMAALDVLAARKTPPADRQELKRVLSRLPEALDYDAAARTLALADPRWNSQPALYAALRLSREPYLPAQLAVTSAELTAAHIRGGRQAWVLRGLLDAVIAAPQINFPEALLALAKTLAGQA
;
A
#
# COMPACT_ATOMS: atom_id res chain seq x y z
N MET A 1 17.46 19.98 -29.75
CA MET A 1 17.52 20.40 -28.33
C MET A 1 16.12 20.89 -28.05
N ASP A 2 15.33 20.06 -27.38
CA ASP A 2 13.88 20.24 -27.33
C ASP A 2 13.56 20.87 -25.98
N VAL A 3 13.04 22.09 -26.03
CA VAL A 3 12.54 22.82 -24.86
C VAL A 3 11.05 22.55 -24.80
N GLU A 4 10.59 21.92 -23.73
CA GLU A 4 9.16 21.66 -23.51
C GLU A 4 8.59 22.65 -22.50
N PHE A 5 7.39 23.15 -22.76
CA PHE A 5 6.68 24.07 -21.87
C PHE A 5 5.41 23.40 -21.34
N ALA A 6 5.25 23.41 -20.02
CA ALA A 6 4.04 22.95 -19.32
C ALA A 6 3.52 24.11 -18.46
N GLY A 7 2.67 24.96 -19.05
CA GLY A 7 2.17 26.16 -18.37
C GLY A 7 3.30 27.17 -18.11
N ALA A 8 3.49 27.57 -16.83
CA ALA A 8 4.58 28.45 -16.40
C ALA A 8 5.87 27.67 -16.04
N HIS A 9 5.98 26.43 -16.50
CA HIS A 9 7.17 25.61 -16.31
C HIS A 9 7.82 25.29 -17.64
N MET A 10 9.14 25.27 -17.63
CA MET A 10 9.96 24.92 -18.78
C MET A 10 10.90 23.78 -18.39
N ILE A 11 11.04 22.82 -19.29
CA ILE A 11 11.97 21.71 -19.16
C ILE A 11 13.15 21.96 -20.07
N TRP A 12 14.36 21.93 -19.52
CA TRP A 12 15.60 22.00 -20.30
C TRP A 12 16.65 21.10 -19.65
N ASP A 13 17.19 20.18 -20.46
CA ASP A 13 18.24 19.23 -20.05
C ASP A 13 17.88 18.41 -18.79
N GLY A 14 16.62 17.95 -18.71
CA GLY A 14 16.12 17.20 -17.55
C GLY A 14 15.80 18.06 -16.31
N VAL A 15 15.95 19.38 -16.40
CA VAL A 15 15.67 20.31 -15.32
C VAL A 15 14.35 21.03 -15.56
N LEU A 16 13.45 20.97 -14.57
CA LEU A 16 12.17 21.67 -14.53
C LEU A 16 12.32 23.00 -13.78
N ARG A 17 12.05 24.11 -14.48
CA ARG A 17 12.12 25.47 -13.92
C ARG A 17 10.81 26.23 -14.05
N CYS A 18 10.47 27.06 -13.08
CA CYS A 18 9.40 28.05 -13.18
C CYS A 18 9.88 29.25 -14.01
N THR A 19 9.03 29.73 -14.92
CA THR A 19 9.31 30.89 -15.79
C THR A 19 8.46 32.11 -15.43
N ALA A 20 7.76 32.08 -14.29
CA ALA A 20 7.04 33.25 -13.79
C ALA A 20 8.03 34.30 -13.27
N ASP A 21 7.69 35.59 -13.44
CA ASP A 21 8.53 36.70 -12.97
C ASP A 21 8.72 36.68 -11.44
N ASP A 22 7.69 36.28 -10.70
CA ASP A 22 7.72 36.03 -9.25
C ASP A 22 7.22 34.59 -8.96
N PRO A 23 8.14 33.61 -8.88
CA PRO A 23 7.81 32.22 -8.57
C PRO A 23 7.12 32.06 -7.19
N GLY A 24 7.48 32.89 -6.21
CA GLY A 24 6.89 32.84 -4.87
C GLY A 24 5.41 33.22 -4.89
N ALA A 25 5.08 34.35 -5.52
CA ALA A 25 3.69 34.77 -5.71
C ALA A 25 2.91 33.78 -6.60
N TYR A 26 3.56 33.21 -7.62
CA TYR A 26 2.96 32.21 -8.51
C TYR A 26 2.44 30.98 -7.76
N TYR A 27 3.25 30.40 -6.86
CA TYR A 27 2.85 29.24 -6.05
C TYR A 27 1.92 29.61 -4.90
N ALA A 28 2.11 30.77 -4.27
CA ALA A 28 1.23 31.24 -3.19
C ALA A 28 -0.20 31.51 -3.68
N ALA A 29 -0.37 31.94 -4.94
CA ALA A 29 -1.68 32.19 -5.54
C ALA A 29 -2.52 30.92 -5.76
N ASP A 30 -1.87 29.77 -6.02
CA ASP A 30 -2.56 28.48 -6.12
C ASP A 30 -1.62 27.34 -5.69
N VAL A 31 -1.80 26.88 -4.45
CA VAL A 31 -0.93 25.87 -3.86
C VAL A 31 -1.03 24.49 -4.56
N ARG A 32 -2.04 24.26 -5.41
CA ARG A 32 -2.08 23.05 -6.26
C ARG A 32 -0.87 22.96 -7.18
N ARG A 33 -0.36 24.11 -7.63
CA ARG A 33 0.85 24.20 -8.47
C ARG A 33 2.08 23.64 -7.77
N VAL A 34 2.16 23.76 -6.44
CA VAL A 34 3.25 23.15 -5.65
C VAL A 34 3.17 21.63 -5.76
N LEU A 35 1.99 21.04 -5.55
CA LEU A 35 1.80 19.60 -5.64
C LEU A 35 2.03 19.09 -7.07
N GLU A 36 1.51 19.80 -8.07
CA GLU A 36 1.66 19.47 -9.49
C GLU A 36 3.12 19.52 -9.93
N LEU A 37 3.89 20.51 -9.50
CA LEU A 37 5.32 20.63 -9.79
C LEU A 37 6.08 19.38 -9.31
N PHE A 38 5.90 19.00 -8.05
CA PHE A 38 6.61 17.86 -7.47
C PHE A 38 6.17 16.55 -8.12
N VAL A 39 4.87 16.37 -8.37
CA VAL A 39 4.35 15.19 -9.05
C VAL A 39 4.91 15.07 -10.46
N LEU A 40 4.90 16.17 -11.22
CA LEU A 40 5.43 16.21 -12.58
C LEU A 40 6.91 15.84 -12.60
N ALA A 41 7.71 16.46 -11.74
CA ALA A 41 9.14 16.19 -11.64
C ALA A 41 9.41 14.72 -11.28
N ALA A 42 8.69 14.18 -10.30
CA ALA A 42 8.90 12.80 -9.84
C ALA A 42 8.41 11.74 -10.84
N GLU A 43 7.32 11.98 -11.56
CA GLU A 43 6.80 11.07 -12.59
C GLU A 43 7.67 11.06 -13.85
N GLN A 44 8.32 12.18 -14.19
CA GLN A 44 9.19 12.30 -15.37
C GLN A 44 10.69 12.11 -15.05
N GLY A 45 11.06 11.97 -13.78
CA GLY A 45 12.46 11.86 -13.38
C GLY A 45 13.26 13.15 -13.62
N LEU A 46 12.61 14.31 -13.50
CA LEU A 46 13.22 15.62 -13.70
C LEU A 46 13.80 16.15 -12.39
N GLU A 47 14.89 16.89 -12.49
CA GLU A 47 15.43 17.67 -11.38
C GLU A 47 14.69 19.02 -11.28
N LEU A 48 14.47 19.50 -10.06
CA LEU A 48 13.91 20.83 -9.84
C LEU A 48 15.04 21.86 -9.76
N GLU A 49 14.93 22.92 -10.57
CA GLU A 49 15.81 24.08 -10.46
C GLU A 49 15.72 24.70 -9.05
N ALA A 50 16.83 25.20 -8.52
CA ALA A 50 16.96 25.54 -7.10
C ALA A 50 16.00 26.65 -6.65
N ASP A 51 15.86 27.73 -7.43
CA ASP A 51 14.96 28.84 -7.08
C ASP A 51 13.50 28.41 -7.20
N THR A 52 13.19 27.59 -8.21
CA THR A 52 11.88 26.95 -8.39
C THR A 52 11.49 26.09 -7.19
N LEU A 53 12.43 25.26 -6.71
CA LEU A 53 12.24 24.42 -5.53
C LEU A 53 12.04 25.26 -4.28
N LEU A 54 12.87 26.29 -4.07
CA LEU A 54 12.80 27.15 -2.89
C LEU A 54 11.49 27.94 -2.84
N ALA A 55 11.04 28.47 -3.98
CA ALA A 55 9.76 29.17 -4.09
C ALA A 55 8.58 28.23 -3.81
N ALA A 56 8.58 27.02 -4.39
CA ALA A 56 7.54 26.02 -4.16
C ALA A 56 7.50 25.55 -2.70
N ALA A 57 8.67 25.29 -2.10
CA ALA A 57 8.80 24.92 -0.69
C ALA A 57 8.29 26.02 0.25
N GLY A 58 8.53 27.30 -0.08
CA GLY A 58 7.99 28.44 0.67
C GLY A 58 6.46 28.48 0.70
N ALA A 59 5.80 28.05 -0.39
CA ALA A 59 4.35 27.98 -0.48
C ALA A 59 3.74 26.66 0.07
N ALA A 60 4.56 25.63 0.31
CA ALA A 60 4.13 24.30 0.72
C ALA A 60 3.21 24.28 1.97
N PRO A 61 3.40 25.09 3.03
CA PRO A 61 2.49 25.13 4.17
C PRO A 61 1.03 25.48 3.81
N GLY A 62 0.80 26.06 2.63
CA GLY A 62 -0.53 26.37 2.09
C GLY A 62 -1.35 25.13 1.74
N VAL A 63 -0.73 23.96 1.59
CA VAL A 63 -1.40 22.68 1.25
C VAL A 63 -2.49 22.33 2.27
N ARG A 64 -2.40 22.83 3.51
CA ARG A 64 -3.45 22.75 4.54
C ARG A 64 -4.82 23.30 4.12
N SER A 65 -4.87 24.15 3.08
CA SER A 65 -6.11 24.73 2.54
C SER A 65 -6.81 23.83 1.52
N LEU A 66 -6.14 22.77 1.05
CA LEU A 66 -6.70 21.81 0.12
C LEU A 66 -7.57 20.78 0.85
N SER A 67 -8.48 20.13 0.10
CA SER A 67 -9.19 18.96 0.61
C SER A 67 -8.24 17.78 0.82
N GLY A 68 -8.62 16.88 1.73
CA GLY A 68 -7.93 15.61 1.96
C GLY A 68 -7.72 14.86 0.65
N ARG A 69 -8.77 14.74 -0.17
CA ARG A 69 -8.71 14.11 -1.49
C ARG A 69 -7.65 14.68 -2.42
N ALA A 70 -7.54 16.00 -2.53
CA ALA A 70 -6.57 16.63 -3.44
C ALA A 70 -5.13 16.41 -2.94
N ALA A 71 -4.90 16.63 -1.64
CA ALA A 71 -3.60 16.42 -1.01
C ALA A 71 -3.18 14.94 -1.06
N GLY A 72 -4.11 14.02 -0.78
CA GLY A 72 -3.92 12.58 -0.79
C GLY A 72 -3.66 12.02 -2.18
N ALA A 73 -4.37 12.49 -3.21
CA ALA A 73 -4.12 12.10 -4.59
C ALA A 73 -2.70 12.46 -5.04
N ALA A 74 -2.22 13.67 -4.71
CA ALA A 74 -0.86 14.08 -5.03
C ALA A 74 0.20 13.27 -4.23
N ALA A 75 -0.02 13.06 -2.93
CA ALA A 75 0.89 12.25 -2.10
C ALA A 75 1.00 10.82 -2.61
N GLN A 76 -0.12 10.22 -3.01
CA GLN A 76 -0.14 8.88 -3.58
C GLN A 76 0.59 8.82 -4.92
N ARG A 77 0.36 9.78 -5.82
CA ARG A 77 1.09 9.86 -7.10
C ARG A 77 2.60 9.98 -6.87
N LEU A 78 3.03 10.85 -5.96
CA LEU A 78 4.43 10.97 -5.57
C LEU A 78 4.99 9.64 -5.08
N LEU A 79 4.32 8.99 -4.12
CA LEU A 79 4.77 7.71 -3.58
C LEU A 79 4.81 6.58 -4.62
N LEU A 80 3.97 6.62 -5.63
CA LEU A 80 3.95 5.63 -6.71
C LEU A 80 4.88 5.97 -7.88
N SER A 81 5.49 7.16 -7.88
CA SER A 81 6.42 7.61 -8.92
C SER A 81 7.80 6.94 -8.83
N GLY A 82 8.71 7.35 -9.73
CA GLY A 82 10.12 6.95 -9.71
C GLY A 82 10.94 7.63 -8.62
N ALA A 83 10.45 8.73 -8.03
CA ALA A 83 11.13 9.48 -6.97
C ALA A 83 10.21 9.71 -5.75
N PRO A 84 9.76 8.65 -5.07
CA PRO A 84 8.85 8.75 -3.93
C PRO A 84 9.43 9.52 -2.73
N GLU A 85 10.74 9.66 -2.65
CA GLU A 85 11.46 10.46 -1.66
C GLU A 85 11.08 11.95 -1.71
N ALA A 86 10.57 12.43 -2.86
CA ALA A 86 10.12 13.81 -3.04
C ALA A 86 8.97 14.20 -2.08
N LEU A 87 8.15 13.24 -1.62
CA LEU A 87 7.15 13.49 -0.59
C LEU A 87 7.80 13.96 0.73
N GLY A 88 8.99 13.46 1.06
CA GLY A 88 9.75 13.86 2.24
C GLY A 88 10.17 15.34 2.19
N VAL A 89 10.50 15.86 1.00
CA VAL A 89 10.83 17.28 0.80
C VAL A 89 9.62 18.16 1.07
N LEU A 90 8.45 17.80 0.55
CA LEU A 90 7.19 18.51 0.83
C LEU A 90 6.81 18.46 2.31
N CYS A 91 7.01 17.31 2.96
CA CYS A 91 6.75 17.17 4.39
C CYS A 91 7.69 18.04 5.22
N ALA A 92 8.97 18.09 4.87
CA ALA A 92 9.95 18.98 5.49
C ALA A 92 9.61 20.47 5.31
N ALA A 93 9.01 20.82 4.17
CA ALA A 93 8.49 22.16 3.90
C ALA A 93 7.13 22.44 4.56
N GLY A 94 6.55 21.49 5.31
CA GLY A 94 5.33 21.69 6.09
C GLY A 94 4.01 21.41 5.36
N ALA A 95 4.02 20.87 4.13
CA ALA A 95 2.82 20.65 3.32
C ALA A 95 1.75 19.77 4.00
N TYR A 96 2.19 18.67 4.61
CA TYR A 96 1.28 17.63 5.10
C TYR A 96 1.12 17.59 6.63
N ALA A 97 1.61 18.63 7.32
CA ALA A 97 1.54 18.69 8.78
C ALA A 97 0.10 18.64 9.32
N SER A 98 -0.85 19.32 8.64
CA SER A 98 -2.27 19.32 9.01
C SER A 98 -2.95 17.96 8.77
N PHE A 99 -2.38 17.11 7.93
CA PHE A 99 -2.87 15.77 7.63
C PHE A 99 -2.21 14.67 8.48
N GLY A 100 -1.31 15.06 9.39
CA GLY A 100 -0.68 14.16 10.35
C GLY A 100 0.67 13.58 9.92
N LEU A 101 1.22 13.98 8.77
CA LEU A 101 2.58 13.59 8.39
C LEU A 101 3.62 14.40 9.17
N PRO A 102 4.71 13.75 9.63
CA PRO A 102 5.76 14.45 10.36
C PRO A 102 6.55 15.37 9.43
N GLN A 103 6.92 16.54 9.95
CA GLN A 103 7.76 17.51 9.23
C GLN A 103 9.25 17.17 9.28
N ARG A 104 9.67 16.18 10.07
CA ARG A 104 11.06 15.71 10.03
C ARG A 104 11.20 14.80 8.83
N ALA A 105 12.14 15.11 7.93
CA ALA A 105 12.53 14.21 6.85
C ALA A 105 13.29 13.01 7.45
N PRO A 106 12.71 11.80 7.48
CA PRO A 106 13.49 10.61 7.79
C PRO A 106 14.44 10.30 6.62
N CYS A 107 15.36 9.35 6.82
CA CYS A 107 16.08 8.78 5.68
C CYS A 107 15.09 7.98 4.81
N LEU A 108 14.80 8.48 3.61
CA LEU A 108 13.92 7.83 2.65
C LEU A 108 14.68 7.03 1.57
N HIS A 109 15.99 6.84 1.73
CA HIS A 109 16.81 6.09 0.77
C HIS A 109 16.28 4.69 0.49
N GLY A 110 16.16 4.30 -0.77
CA GLY A 110 15.61 3.00 -1.17
C GLY A 110 14.09 2.89 -0.99
N LEU A 111 13.37 4.01 -0.77
CA LEU A 111 11.92 3.98 -0.78
C LEU A 111 11.44 3.55 -2.16
N ALA A 112 12.10 4.03 -3.23
CA ALA A 112 11.91 3.68 -4.64
C ALA A 112 12.06 2.17 -4.96
N GLU A 113 12.78 1.40 -4.15
CA GLU A 113 12.99 -0.05 -4.34
C GLU A 113 11.76 -0.88 -3.97
N ALA A 114 10.84 -0.33 -3.16
CA ALA A 114 9.59 -1.01 -2.86
C ALA A 114 8.75 -1.17 -4.15
N PRO A 115 7.87 -2.17 -4.22
CA PRO A 115 6.90 -2.25 -5.31
C PRO A 115 6.04 -0.99 -5.38
N ALA A 116 5.80 -0.48 -6.59
CA ALA A 116 4.99 0.72 -6.85
C ALA A 116 3.48 0.43 -6.71
N VAL A 117 3.07 -0.03 -5.52
CA VAL A 117 1.67 -0.24 -5.14
C VAL A 117 1.37 0.53 -3.84
N PRO A 118 0.14 1.06 -3.66
CA PRO A 118 -0.18 1.96 -2.55
C PRO A 118 0.22 1.42 -1.19
N MET A 119 -0.17 0.18 -0.89
CA MET A 119 0.13 -0.50 0.36
C MET A 119 1.63 -0.54 0.68
N ALA A 120 2.48 -0.93 -0.27
CA ALA A 120 3.92 -1.07 -0.08
C ALA A 120 4.58 0.28 0.21
N ARG A 121 4.30 1.28 -0.63
CA ARG A 121 4.91 2.61 -0.55
C ARG A 121 4.47 3.37 0.69
N TRP A 122 3.17 3.38 1.00
CA TRP A 122 2.65 4.03 2.20
C TRP A 122 3.18 3.36 3.46
N TRP A 123 3.11 2.03 3.55
CA TRP A 123 3.60 1.31 4.73
C TRP A 123 5.08 1.58 5.00
N LEU A 124 5.94 1.48 3.98
CA LEU A 124 7.38 1.71 4.13
C LEU A 124 7.70 3.16 4.49
N TYR A 125 7.02 4.12 3.84
CA TYR A 125 7.17 5.54 4.13
C TYR A 125 6.82 5.85 5.59
N LEU A 126 5.63 5.43 6.03
CA LEU A 126 5.12 5.64 7.38
C LEU A 126 6.01 4.98 8.45
N ARG A 127 6.50 3.77 8.19
CA ARG A 127 7.49 3.10 9.04
C ARG A 127 8.78 3.88 9.22
N ARG A 128 9.32 4.46 8.15
CA ARG A 128 10.53 5.31 8.23
C ARG A 128 10.27 6.62 8.94
N CYS A 129 9.05 7.13 8.84
CA CYS A 129 8.56 8.25 9.63
C CYS A 129 8.34 7.93 11.11
N GLY A 130 8.44 6.65 11.52
CA GLY A 130 8.24 6.21 12.91
C GLY A 130 6.79 6.32 13.38
N THR A 131 5.81 6.21 12.47
CA THR A 131 4.38 6.26 12.82
C THR A 131 3.91 4.91 13.38
N SER A 132 2.67 4.89 13.89
CA SER A 132 2.01 3.69 14.42
C SER A 132 0.74 3.39 13.63
N ALA A 133 0.30 2.13 13.62
CA ALA A 133 -0.91 1.70 12.90
C ALA A 133 -2.16 2.56 13.19
N VAL A 134 -2.33 3.01 14.44
CA VAL A 134 -3.44 3.91 14.82
C VAL A 134 -3.34 5.25 14.11
N ARG A 135 -2.13 5.82 14.03
CA ARG A 135 -1.87 7.08 13.30
C ARG A 135 -2.03 6.88 11.79
N ASP A 136 -1.67 5.71 11.27
CA ASP A 136 -1.77 5.40 9.85
C ASP A 136 -3.23 5.41 9.38
N ALA A 137 -4.16 4.84 10.17
CA ALA A 137 -5.59 4.86 9.87
C ALA A 137 -6.18 6.29 9.89
N SER A 138 -5.83 7.09 10.90
CA SER A 138 -6.26 8.50 10.97
C SER A 138 -5.72 9.33 9.82
N LEU A 139 -4.47 9.08 9.41
CA LEU A 139 -3.85 9.75 8.27
C LEU A 139 -4.53 9.37 6.95
N CYS A 140 -4.84 8.08 6.74
CA CYS A 140 -5.56 7.65 5.54
C CYS A 140 -6.93 8.32 5.44
N ALA A 141 -7.64 8.46 6.56
CA ALA A 141 -8.90 9.19 6.62
C ALA A 141 -8.72 10.69 6.32
N ALA A 142 -7.70 11.34 6.90
CA ALA A 142 -7.42 12.76 6.69
C ALA A 142 -7.07 13.08 5.23
N LEU A 143 -6.38 12.17 4.55
CA LEU A 143 -6.00 12.27 3.13
C LEU A 143 -7.04 11.66 2.17
N GLU A 144 -8.17 11.18 2.68
CA GLU A 144 -9.20 10.48 1.88
C GLU A 144 -8.60 9.39 0.95
N LEU A 145 -7.65 8.61 1.46
CA LEU A 145 -7.07 7.48 0.74
C LEU A 145 -8.08 6.33 0.62
N ASP A 146 -7.74 5.34 -0.21
CA ASP A 146 -8.55 4.13 -0.37
C ASP A 146 -8.89 3.49 0.99
N ALA A 147 -10.16 3.19 1.22
CA ALA A 147 -10.65 2.68 2.49
C ALA A 147 -10.06 1.31 2.88
N ALA A 148 -9.58 0.52 1.92
CA ALA A 148 -8.91 -0.75 2.17
C ALA A 148 -7.44 -0.59 2.58
N LEU A 149 -6.81 0.55 2.27
CA LEU A 149 -5.38 0.76 2.51
C LEU A 149 -4.95 0.57 3.98
N PRO A 150 -5.66 1.09 5.00
CA PRO A 150 -5.32 0.85 6.40
C PRO A 150 -5.29 -0.64 6.77
N GLU A 151 -6.25 -1.42 6.26
CA GLU A 151 -6.33 -2.86 6.52
C GLU A 151 -5.14 -3.61 5.89
N LEU A 152 -4.78 -3.25 4.66
CA LEU A 152 -3.64 -3.81 3.96
C LEU A 152 -2.31 -3.48 4.66
N MET A 153 -2.13 -2.24 5.12
CA MET A 153 -0.94 -1.85 5.90
C MET A 153 -0.88 -2.55 7.25
N ALA A 154 -2.02 -2.74 7.93
CA ALA A 154 -2.09 -3.53 9.16
C ALA A 154 -1.73 -5.00 8.92
N ALA A 155 -2.07 -5.57 7.77
CA ALA A 155 -1.62 -6.91 7.38
C ALA A 155 -0.08 -6.98 7.22
N LEU A 156 0.56 -5.94 6.66
CA LEU A 156 2.02 -5.85 6.64
C LEU A 156 2.61 -5.74 8.05
N ASP A 157 1.94 -5.06 8.99
CA ASP A 157 2.37 -5.04 10.39
C ASP A 157 2.35 -6.42 11.03
N VAL A 158 1.28 -7.18 10.80
CA VAL A 158 1.17 -8.56 11.28
C VAL A 158 2.29 -9.43 10.70
N LEU A 159 2.61 -9.27 9.41
CA LEU A 159 3.73 -9.96 8.77
C LEU A 159 5.08 -9.53 9.36
N ALA A 160 5.35 -8.22 9.44
CA ALA A 160 6.59 -7.66 9.97
C ALA A 160 6.85 -8.06 11.44
N ALA A 161 5.79 -8.22 12.24
CA ALA A 161 5.89 -8.63 13.64
C ALA A 161 6.23 -10.12 13.83
N ARG A 162 6.22 -10.93 12.76
CA ARG A 162 6.56 -12.36 12.86
C ARG A 162 8.04 -12.52 13.20
N LYS A 163 8.32 -13.43 14.14
CA LYS A 163 9.70 -13.82 14.49
C LYS A 163 10.44 -14.43 13.31
N THR A 164 9.74 -15.21 12.48
CA THR A 164 10.27 -15.85 11.28
C THR A 164 9.26 -15.75 10.14
N PRO A 165 9.72 -15.56 8.90
CA PRO A 165 8.85 -15.68 7.74
C PRO A 165 8.40 -17.15 7.58
N PRO A 166 7.31 -17.41 6.83
CA PRO A 166 6.85 -18.77 6.54
C PRO A 166 7.97 -19.67 5.99
N ALA A 167 8.18 -20.84 6.61
CA ALA A 167 9.25 -21.75 6.25
C ALA A 167 8.97 -22.56 4.97
N ASP A 168 7.70 -22.87 4.73
CA ASP A 168 7.25 -23.70 3.62
C ASP A 168 5.88 -23.27 3.09
N ARG A 169 5.43 -23.94 2.01
CA ARG A 169 4.14 -23.65 1.37
C ARG A 169 2.98 -23.86 2.35
N GLN A 170 3.07 -24.84 3.24
CA GLN A 170 1.99 -25.17 4.15
C GLN A 170 1.82 -24.09 5.22
N GLU A 171 2.92 -23.60 5.79
CA GLU A 171 2.89 -22.46 6.70
C GLU A 171 2.42 -21.19 5.99
N LEU A 172 2.90 -20.96 4.75
CA LEU A 172 2.49 -19.80 3.96
C LEU A 172 0.97 -19.78 3.74
N LYS A 173 0.36 -20.90 3.33
CA LYS A 173 -1.11 -21.01 3.19
C LYS A 173 -1.85 -20.65 4.47
N ARG A 174 -1.37 -21.12 5.63
CA ARG A 174 -2.00 -20.82 6.94
C ARG A 174 -1.89 -19.35 7.31
N VAL A 175 -0.80 -18.68 6.92
CA VAL A 175 -0.64 -17.23 7.11
C VAL A 175 -1.57 -16.48 6.18
N LEU A 176 -1.53 -16.77 4.87
CA LEU A 176 -2.34 -16.10 3.86
C LEU A 176 -3.83 -16.24 4.13
N SER A 177 -4.30 -17.39 4.60
CA SER A 177 -5.73 -17.60 4.89
C SER A 177 -6.27 -16.70 6.00
N ARG A 178 -5.41 -16.03 6.77
CA ARG A 178 -5.78 -15.11 7.87
C ARG A 178 -5.60 -13.63 7.51
N LEU A 179 -5.05 -13.34 6.34
CA LEU A 179 -4.82 -11.98 5.86
C LEU A 179 -5.95 -11.57 4.90
N PRO A 180 -6.13 -10.25 4.65
CA PRO A 180 -7.07 -9.79 3.65
C PRO A 180 -6.80 -10.43 2.29
N GLU A 181 -7.84 -10.92 1.61
CA GLU A 181 -7.72 -11.58 0.31
C GLU A 181 -7.15 -10.64 -0.77
N ALA A 182 -7.41 -9.34 -0.65
CA ALA A 182 -6.89 -8.30 -1.53
C ALA A 182 -5.38 -8.00 -1.32
N LEU A 183 -4.73 -8.62 -0.33
CA LEU A 183 -3.32 -8.41 -0.07
C LEU A 183 -2.46 -8.97 -1.21
N ASP A 184 -1.71 -8.08 -1.88
CA ASP A 184 -0.61 -8.49 -2.75
C ASP A 184 0.58 -8.97 -1.89
N TYR A 185 0.64 -10.28 -1.66
CA TYR A 185 1.69 -10.87 -0.85
C TYR A 185 3.08 -10.77 -1.49
N ASP A 186 3.19 -10.81 -2.82
CA ASP A 186 4.50 -10.64 -3.48
C ASP A 186 5.04 -9.25 -3.19
N ALA A 187 4.18 -8.23 -3.35
CA ALA A 187 4.56 -6.86 -3.03
C ALA A 187 4.88 -6.67 -1.54
N ALA A 188 4.08 -7.27 -0.64
CA ALA A 188 4.32 -7.24 0.80
C ALA A 188 5.68 -7.87 1.15
N ALA A 189 5.97 -9.07 0.64
CA ALA A 189 7.22 -9.77 0.90
C ALA A 189 8.45 -9.01 0.41
N ARG A 190 8.39 -8.42 -0.80
CA ARG A 190 9.45 -7.56 -1.33
C ARG A 190 9.66 -6.30 -0.49
N THR A 191 8.58 -5.70 0.00
CA THR A 191 8.66 -4.52 0.88
C THR A 191 9.31 -4.87 2.21
N LEU A 192 8.93 -6.01 2.81
CA LEU A 192 9.52 -6.48 4.07
C LEU A 192 11.00 -6.84 3.93
N ALA A 193 11.39 -7.39 2.78
CA ALA A 193 12.78 -7.71 2.45
C ALA A 193 13.73 -6.49 2.48
N LEU A 194 13.22 -5.29 2.19
CA LEU A 194 13.99 -4.04 2.29
C LEU A 194 14.36 -3.68 3.73
N ALA A 195 13.56 -4.11 4.70
CA ALA A 195 13.79 -3.87 6.13
C ALA A 195 14.42 -5.08 6.84
N ASP A 196 14.17 -6.29 6.34
CA ASP A 196 14.57 -7.54 6.96
C ASP A 196 14.91 -8.61 5.89
N PRO A 197 16.22 -8.90 5.66
CA PRO A 197 16.67 -9.83 4.64
C PRO A 197 16.11 -11.25 4.76
N ARG A 198 15.55 -11.64 5.92
CA ARG A 198 14.92 -12.95 6.10
C ARG A 198 13.74 -13.16 5.14
N TRP A 199 13.11 -12.07 4.67
CA TRP A 199 11.99 -12.12 3.73
C TRP A 199 12.41 -12.34 2.26
N ASN A 200 13.70 -12.32 1.93
CA ASN A 200 14.20 -12.42 0.55
C ASN A 200 13.73 -13.67 -0.20
N SER A 201 13.50 -14.79 0.50
CA SER A 201 13.06 -16.05 -0.10
C SER A 201 11.54 -16.14 -0.33
N GLN A 202 10.76 -15.27 0.29
CA GLN A 202 9.30 -15.36 0.31
C GLN A 202 8.65 -15.15 -1.06
N PRO A 203 9.11 -14.23 -1.95
CA PRO A 203 8.58 -14.12 -3.30
C PRO A 203 8.67 -15.44 -4.09
N ALA A 204 9.81 -16.15 -3.99
CA ALA A 204 10.00 -17.44 -4.66
C ALA A 204 9.09 -18.52 -4.08
N LEU A 205 8.92 -18.55 -2.75
CA LEU A 205 8.00 -19.48 -2.07
C LEU A 205 6.54 -19.23 -2.50
N TYR A 206 6.13 -17.96 -2.58
CA TYR A 206 4.80 -17.58 -3.01
C TYR A 206 4.54 -17.92 -4.48
N ALA A 207 5.52 -17.69 -5.36
CA ALA A 207 5.43 -18.12 -6.76
C ALA A 207 5.23 -19.65 -6.88
N ALA A 208 5.97 -20.45 -6.10
CA ALA A 208 5.82 -21.90 -6.06
C ALA A 208 4.44 -22.34 -5.53
N LEU A 209 3.88 -21.63 -4.53
CA LEU A 209 2.52 -21.87 -4.06
C LEU A 209 1.46 -21.57 -5.14
N ARG A 210 1.60 -20.44 -5.85
CA ARG A 210 0.68 -20.10 -6.95
C ARG A 210 0.71 -21.14 -8.07
N LEU A 211 1.89 -21.68 -8.37
CA LEU A 211 2.06 -22.73 -9.38
C LEU A 211 1.42 -24.07 -8.96
N SER A 212 1.38 -24.40 -7.67
CA SER A 212 0.75 -25.65 -7.22
C SER A 212 -0.76 -25.65 -7.37
N ARG A 213 -1.39 -24.46 -7.48
CA ARG A 213 -2.85 -24.27 -7.52
C ARG A 213 -3.60 -24.89 -6.35
N GLU A 214 -2.90 -25.18 -5.26
CA GLU A 214 -3.51 -25.72 -4.06
C GLU A 214 -4.32 -24.62 -3.34
N PRO A 215 -5.51 -24.93 -2.82
CA PRO A 215 -6.38 -23.98 -2.14
C PRO A 215 -5.80 -23.46 -0.81
N TYR A 216 -5.96 -22.15 -0.58
CA TYR A 216 -5.60 -21.41 0.65
C TYR A 216 -6.49 -20.19 0.92
N LEU A 217 -7.41 -19.85 0.02
CA LEU A 217 -8.42 -18.81 0.19
C LEU A 217 -9.83 -19.43 0.27
N PRO A 218 -10.77 -18.78 0.98
CA PRO A 218 -12.17 -19.23 1.02
C PRO A 218 -12.77 -19.38 -0.39
N ALA A 219 -12.46 -18.47 -1.31
CA ALA A 219 -12.93 -18.50 -2.69
C ALA A 219 -12.44 -19.71 -3.51
N GLN A 220 -11.44 -20.45 -3.03
CA GLN A 220 -10.88 -21.63 -3.69
C GLN A 220 -11.47 -22.94 -3.15
N LEU A 221 -12.36 -22.87 -2.17
CA LEU A 221 -13.10 -24.05 -1.70
C LEU A 221 -14.07 -24.52 -2.78
N ALA A 222 -14.20 -25.85 -2.91
CA ALA A 222 -15.16 -26.48 -3.82
C ALA A 222 -16.62 -26.40 -3.34
N VAL A 223 -16.90 -25.56 -2.33
CA VAL A 223 -18.25 -25.26 -1.85
C VAL A 223 -18.43 -23.76 -1.71
N THR A 224 -19.62 -23.31 -2.04
CA THR A 224 -20.03 -21.92 -2.04
C THR A 224 -20.85 -21.58 -0.79
N SER A 225 -20.95 -20.29 -0.50
CA SER A 225 -21.86 -19.79 0.54
C SER A 225 -23.33 -20.22 0.30
N ALA A 226 -23.76 -20.30 -0.97
CA ALA A 226 -25.10 -20.72 -1.33
C ALA A 226 -25.37 -22.20 -0.98
N GLU A 227 -24.40 -23.09 -1.25
CA GLU A 227 -24.52 -24.52 -0.92
C GLU A 227 -24.54 -24.76 0.58
N LEU A 228 -23.74 -24.03 1.35
CA LEU A 228 -23.81 -24.05 2.82
C LEU A 228 -25.17 -23.56 3.33
N THR A 229 -25.71 -22.50 2.71
CA THR A 229 -27.03 -21.95 3.05
C THR A 229 -28.16 -22.95 2.76
N ALA A 230 -28.06 -23.69 1.66
CA ALA A 230 -28.97 -24.78 1.28
C ALA A 230 -28.87 -25.97 2.25
N ALA A 231 -27.68 -26.21 2.82
CA ALA A 231 -27.47 -27.18 3.90
C ALA A 231 -27.89 -26.66 5.30
N HIS A 232 -28.64 -25.55 5.37
CA HIS A 232 -29.09 -24.90 6.61
C HIS A 232 -27.97 -24.37 7.52
N ILE A 233 -26.78 -24.11 6.97
CA ILE A 233 -25.66 -23.47 7.67
C ILE A 233 -25.64 -21.98 7.28
N ARG A 234 -26.02 -21.09 8.20
CA ARG A 234 -26.24 -19.66 7.92
C ARG A 234 -25.66 -18.75 9.00
N GLY A 235 -25.48 -17.47 8.67
CA GLY A 235 -25.08 -16.42 9.62
C GLY A 235 -23.68 -16.65 10.20
N GLY A 236 -23.47 -16.27 11.47
CA GLY A 236 -22.16 -16.40 12.14
C GLY A 236 -21.60 -17.83 12.14
N ARG A 237 -22.47 -18.85 12.15
CA ARG A 237 -22.08 -20.27 12.04
C ARG A 237 -21.41 -20.59 10.70
N GLN A 238 -21.84 -19.93 9.63
CA GLN A 238 -21.30 -20.15 8.29
C GLN A 238 -19.85 -19.69 8.17
N ALA A 239 -19.50 -18.52 8.73
CA ALA A 239 -18.13 -18.00 8.73
C ALA A 239 -17.19 -18.94 9.50
N TRP A 240 -17.62 -19.44 10.66
CA TRP A 240 -16.86 -20.41 11.44
C TRP A 240 -16.65 -21.74 10.68
N VAL A 241 -17.71 -22.25 10.03
CA VAL A 241 -17.62 -23.48 9.21
C VAL A 241 -16.67 -23.28 8.03
N LEU A 242 -16.79 -22.17 7.28
CA LEU A 242 -15.88 -21.86 6.16
C LEU A 242 -14.41 -21.82 6.61
N ARG A 243 -14.15 -21.24 7.79
CA ARG A 243 -12.81 -21.25 8.39
C ARG A 243 -12.31 -22.67 8.65
N GLY A 244 -13.14 -23.50 9.28
CA GLY A 244 -12.79 -24.90 9.57
C GLY A 244 -12.58 -25.73 8.30
N LEU A 245 -13.40 -25.54 7.28
CA LEU A 245 -13.24 -26.17 5.97
C LEU A 245 -11.92 -25.76 5.32
N LEU A 246 -11.59 -24.48 5.33
CA LEU A 246 -10.34 -23.97 4.77
C LEU A 246 -9.12 -24.53 5.51
N ASP A 247 -9.15 -24.57 6.84
CA ASP A 247 -8.04 -25.14 7.62
C ASP A 247 -7.87 -26.65 7.32
N ALA A 248 -8.97 -27.40 7.12
CA ALA A 248 -8.93 -28.81 6.73
C ALA A 248 -8.40 -29.02 5.30
N VAL A 249 -8.84 -28.20 4.35
CA VAL A 249 -8.39 -28.23 2.96
C VAL A 249 -6.92 -27.82 2.82
N ILE A 250 -6.47 -26.85 3.62
CA ILE A 250 -5.04 -26.52 3.71
C ILE A 250 -4.25 -27.74 4.20
N ALA A 251 -4.74 -28.47 5.21
CA ALA A 251 -4.08 -29.67 5.72
C ALA A 251 -4.10 -30.86 4.74
N ALA A 252 -5.18 -31.01 3.98
CA ALA A 252 -5.39 -32.12 3.06
C ALA A 252 -6.07 -31.65 1.76
N PRO A 253 -5.33 -31.09 0.79
CA PRO A 253 -5.91 -30.48 -0.43
C PRO A 253 -6.79 -31.41 -1.25
N GLN A 254 -6.55 -32.73 -1.18
CA GLN A 254 -7.31 -33.76 -1.88
C GLN A 254 -8.78 -33.86 -1.45
N ILE A 255 -9.17 -33.28 -0.31
CA ILE A 255 -10.57 -33.27 0.15
C ILE A 255 -11.39 -32.12 -0.44
N ASN A 256 -10.78 -31.25 -1.26
CA ASN A 256 -11.43 -30.08 -1.85
C ASN A 256 -12.36 -30.44 -3.01
N PHE A 257 -13.40 -31.22 -2.73
CA PHE A 257 -14.50 -31.53 -3.66
C PHE A 257 -15.84 -31.46 -2.92
N PRO A 258 -16.95 -31.14 -3.62
CA PRO A 258 -18.19 -30.70 -2.98
C PRO A 258 -18.74 -31.67 -1.94
N GLU A 259 -18.76 -32.97 -2.24
CA GLU A 259 -19.34 -34.00 -1.38
C GLU A 259 -18.61 -34.14 -0.04
N ALA A 260 -17.27 -34.17 -0.07
CA ALA A 260 -16.46 -34.25 1.15
C ALA A 260 -16.59 -32.99 2.00
N LEU A 261 -16.56 -31.81 1.37
CA LEU A 261 -16.67 -30.54 2.10
C LEU A 261 -18.06 -30.34 2.70
N LEU A 262 -19.14 -30.70 2.00
CA LEU A 262 -20.50 -30.62 2.56
C LEU A 262 -20.71 -31.60 3.73
N ALA A 263 -20.13 -32.80 3.66
CA ALA A 263 -20.15 -33.74 4.77
C ALA A 263 -19.41 -33.16 5.99
N LEU A 264 -18.19 -32.67 5.80
CA LEU A 264 -17.39 -32.03 6.85
C LEU A 264 -18.08 -30.78 7.43
N ALA A 265 -18.71 -29.97 6.56
CA ALA A 265 -19.43 -28.77 6.96
C ALA A 265 -20.56 -29.06 7.95
N LYS A 266 -21.30 -30.16 7.74
CA LYS A 266 -22.36 -30.60 8.66
C LYS A 266 -21.80 -31.03 10.02
N THR A 267 -20.68 -31.75 10.02
CA THR A 267 -20.00 -32.16 11.26
C THR A 267 -19.51 -30.94 12.04
N LEU A 268 -18.86 -30.00 11.36
CA LEU A 268 -18.40 -28.73 11.93
C LEU A 268 -19.58 -27.90 12.47
N ALA A 269 -20.64 -27.75 11.68
CA ALA A 269 -21.82 -26.99 12.10
C ALA A 269 -22.50 -27.55 13.37
N GLY A 270 -22.39 -28.85 13.64
CA GLY A 270 -22.87 -29.46 14.88
C GLY A 270 -22.03 -29.15 16.11
N GLN A 271 -20.81 -28.61 15.93
CA GLN A 271 -19.87 -28.23 16.99
C GLN A 271 -19.92 -26.72 17.32
N ALA A 272 -20.68 -25.93 16.54
CA ALA A 272 -20.71 -24.46 16.57
C ALA A 272 -22.05 -23.87 17.05
#